data_AF-A0ABD1RBJ5-F1
#
_entry.id   AF-A0ABD1RBJ5-F1
#
_cell.length_a   1.000
_cell.length_b   1.000
_cell.length_c   1.000
_cell.angle_alpha   90.00
_cell.angle_beta   90.00
_cell.angle_gamma   90.00
#
_symmetry.space_group_name_H-M   'P 1'
#
loop_
_entity.id
_entity.type
_entity.pdbx_description
1 polymer ?
#
loop_
_entity_poly.entity_id
_entity_poly.type
_entity_poly.pdbx_seq_one_letter_code
_entity_poly.pdbx_strand_id
1 'polypeptide(L)'
;MQDKESMNASAGLSSKVRVGTSQPPESSFKRKRGFFQKDLQHMMYGFGDDPNPLPETVALVEDVVLEYVTDMVHKAQDTASKRGKLLTEDFLFLIRKDSPKLNRCTELLSMNEELKQARKAFEVDEEKLSSIE
;
A
#
# COMPACT_ATOMS: atom_id res chain seq x y z
N MET A 1 26.36 17.75 -76.36
CA MET A 1 27.41 18.79 -76.26
C MET A 1 27.36 19.27 -74.81
N GLN A 2 28.07 18.55 -73.94
CA GLN A 2 29.39 18.90 -73.39
C GLN A 2 29.21 19.90 -72.22
N ASP A 3 29.21 19.46 -70.95
CA ASP A 3 30.29 18.90 -70.11
C ASP A 3 30.98 20.00 -69.27
N LYS A 4 31.32 19.59 -68.03
CA LYS A 4 32.23 20.21 -67.01
C LYS A 4 31.54 21.17 -66.03
N GLU A 5 31.79 21.15 -64.72
CA GLU A 5 32.94 20.73 -63.88
C GLU A 5 32.41 20.42 -62.46
N SER A 6 32.75 19.29 -61.83
CA SER A 6 33.83 19.10 -60.85
C SER A 6 33.65 19.68 -59.44
N MET A 7 33.70 18.76 -58.47
CA MET A 7 34.43 18.81 -57.18
C MET A 7 33.89 19.64 -55.98
N ASN A 8 33.32 18.89 -55.02
CA ASN A 8 33.78 18.69 -53.64
C ASN A 8 34.41 19.88 -52.86
N ALA A 9 33.79 20.30 -51.74
CA ALA A 9 34.46 20.42 -50.42
C ALA A 9 33.50 20.81 -49.26
N SER A 10 33.67 20.07 -48.16
CA SER A 10 33.71 20.49 -46.74
C SER A 10 32.48 21.10 -46.03
N ALA A 11 31.98 20.27 -45.09
CA ALA A 11 31.88 20.53 -43.64
C ALA A 11 31.06 21.72 -43.12
N GLY A 12 29.97 21.39 -42.42
CA GLY A 12 29.22 22.30 -41.56
C GLY A 12 28.29 21.53 -40.62
N LEU A 13 28.87 20.98 -39.56
CA LEU A 13 28.24 20.21 -38.49
C LEU A 13 27.25 21.09 -37.69
N SER A 14 26.01 20.66 -37.51
CA SER A 14 25.18 21.10 -36.38
C SER A 14 24.44 19.90 -35.79
N SER A 15 25.16 19.24 -34.89
CA SER A 15 24.68 18.21 -33.98
C SER A 15 23.67 18.81 -33.00
N LYS A 16 22.37 18.62 -33.25
CA LYS A 16 21.35 18.72 -32.19
C LYS A 16 20.96 17.32 -31.77
N VAL A 17 21.75 16.79 -30.83
CA VAL A 17 21.46 15.57 -30.07
C VAL A 17 20.09 15.75 -29.41
N ARG A 18 19.10 14.97 -29.85
CA ARG A 18 17.85 14.82 -29.12
C ARG A 18 18.14 13.92 -27.92
N VAL A 19 18.28 14.52 -26.75
CA VAL A 19 18.23 13.79 -25.47
C VAL A 19 16.81 13.24 -25.34
N GLY A 20 16.70 11.92 -25.47
CA GLY A 20 15.47 11.21 -25.14
C GLY A 20 15.26 11.31 -23.64
N THR A 21 14.32 12.14 -23.22
CA THR A 21 13.78 12.10 -21.86
C THR A 21 13.09 10.76 -21.69
N SER A 22 13.72 9.84 -20.98
CA SER A 22 13.09 8.65 -20.43
C SER A 22 11.99 9.13 -19.47
N GLN A 23 10.74 9.15 -19.95
CA GLN A 23 9.58 9.32 -19.09
C GLN A 23 9.61 8.21 -18.02
N PRO A 24 9.51 8.53 -16.72
CA PRO A 24 9.22 7.52 -15.72
C PRO A 24 7.85 6.90 -16.04
N PRO A 25 7.61 5.63 -15.68
CA PRO A 25 6.37 4.95 -16.01
C PRO A 25 5.20 5.69 -15.34
N GLU A 26 4.39 6.35 -16.15
CA GLU A 26 3.07 6.92 -15.83
C GLU A 26 2.06 5.77 -15.59
N SER A 27 2.35 4.87 -14.65
CA SER A 27 1.31 4.13 -13.94
C SER A 27 1.00 4.90 -12.66
N SER A 28 0.69 6.19 -12.81
CA SER A 28 -0.01 6.92 -11.78
C SER A 28 -1.42 6.35 -11.78
N PHE A 29 -1.60 5.19 -11.12
CA PHE A 29 -2.89 4.81 -10.58
C PHE A 29 -3.43 6.10 -9.97
N LYS A 30 -4.58 6.59 -10.46
CA LYS A 30 -5.27 7.74 -9.87
C LYS A 30 -5.64 7.33 -8.44
N ARG A 31 -4.65 7.34 -7.56
CA ARG A 31 -4.74 6.98 -6.15
C ARG A 31 -5.71 8.00 -5.61
N LYS A 32 -6.87 7.52 -5.20
CA LYS A 32 -7.88 8.34 -4.52
C LYS A 32 -7.25 8.71 -3.16
N ARG A 33 -6.50 9.82 -3.15
CA ARG A 33 -5.85 10.38 -1.96
C ARG A 33 -6.92 10.84 -0.97
N GLY A 34 -6.56 10.91 0.31
CA GLY A 34 -7.43 11.44 1.35
C GLY A 34 -8.34 10.41 2.02
N PHE A 35 -8.16 9.11 1.79
CA PHE A 35 -9.01 8.09 2.44
C PHE A 35 -8.68 7.96 3.92
N PHE A 36 -7.40 8.09 4.28
CA PHE A 36 -6.93 7.87 5.66
C PHE A 36 -6.58 9.15 6.40
N GLN A 37 -6.69 10.33 5.79
CA GLN A 37 -6.16 11.57 6.38
C GLN A 37 -6.72 11.87 7.78
N LYS A 38 -8.02 11.67 7.98
CA LYS A 38 -8.64 11.88 9.30
C LYS A 38 -8.08 10.92 10.34
N ASP A 39 -7.99 9.64 10.02
CA ASP A 39 -7.51 8.62 10.96
C ASP A 39 -6.00 8.77 11.23
N LEU A 40 -5.23 9.13 10.20
CA LEU A 40 -3.79 9.41 10.30
C LEU A 40 -3.50 10.60 11.20
N GLN A 41 -4.28 11.68 11.17
CA GLN A 41 -4.11 12.79 12.11
C GLN A 41 -4.24 12.33 13.57
N HIS A 42 -5.27 11.54 13.88
CA HIS A 42 -5.46 11.01 15.24
C HIS A 42 -4.35 10.03 15.64
N MET A 43 -3.89 9.19 14.71
CA MET A 43 -2.76 8.29 14.98
C MET A 43 -1.46 9.07 15.20
N MET A 44 -1.16 10.07 14.38
CA MET A 44 0.03 10.92 14.52
C MET A 44 0.05 11.60 15.89
N TYR A 45 -1.06 12.20 16.32
CA TYR A 45 -1.21 12.72 17.68
C TYR A 45 -1.00 11.65 18.75
N GLY A 46 -1.55 10.45 18.57
CA GLY A 46 -1.33 9.31 19.47
C GLY A 46 0.13 8.86 19.57
N PHE A 47 0.96 9.14 18.57
CA PHE A 47 2.41 8.94 18.58
C PHE A 47 3.19 10.18 19.06
N GLY A 48 2.51 11.23 19.49
CA GLY A 48 3.11 12.44 20.08
C GLY A 48 3.30 13.62 19.13
N ASP A 49 2.72 13.58 17.93
CA ASP A 49 2.71 14.73 17.01
C ASP A 49 1.70 15.82 17.43
N ASP A 50 1.67 16.95 16.72
CA ASP A 50 0.71 18.03 16.93
C ASP A 50 -0.75 17.55 16.71
N PRO A 51 -1.73 18.03 17.49
CA PRO A 51 -3.14 17.71 17.27
C PRO A 51 -3.68 18.18 15.91
N ASN A 52 -3.02 19.16 15.27
CA ASN A 52 -3.34 19.67 13.94
C ASN A 52 -2.07 19.63 13.05
N PRO A 53 -1.61 18.43 12.66
CA PRO A 53 -0.39 18.30 11.86
C PRO A 53 -0.58 18.93 10.47
N LEU A 54 0.52 19.34 9.85
CA LEU A 54 0.50 19.95 8.52
C LEU A 54 -0.17 19.01 7.50
N PRO A 55 -1.10 19.49 6.65
CA PRO A 55 -1.76 18.67 5.64
C PRO A 55 -0.78 17.92 4.72
N GLU A 56 0.35 18.55 4.40
CA GLU A 56 1.42 17.98 3.58
C GLU A 56 2.08 16.77 4.27
N THR A 57 2.29 16.86 5.59
CA THR A 57 2.83 15.75 6.40
C THR A 57 1.84 14.59 6.40
N VAL A 58 0.56 14.84 6.64
CA VAL A 58 -0.47 13.79 6.64
C VAL A 58 -0.56 13.12 5.27
N ALA A 59 -0.51 13.89 4.19
CA ALA A 59 -0.53 13.37 2.82
C ALA A 59 0.70 12.51 2.51
N LEU A 60 1.89 12.91 2.99
CA LEU A 60 3.11 12.12 2.83
C LEU A 60 3.04 10.81 3.63
N VAL A 61 2.59 10.88 4.88
CA VAL A 61 2.39 9.68 5.71
C VAL A 61 1.38 8.73 5.07
N GLU A 62 0.30 9.26 4.48
CA GLU A 62 -0.66 8.46 3.71
C GLU A 62 0.03 7.72 2.55
N ASP A 63 0.86 8.41 1.76
CA ASP A 63 1.62 7.79 0.67
C ASP A 63 2.58 6.68 1.20
N VAL A 64 3.29 6.92 2.30
CA VAL A 64 4.20 5.93 2.92
C VAL A 64 3.45 4.71 3.45
N VAL A 65 2.31 4.91 4.11
CA VAL A 65 1.48 3.82 4.65
C VAL A 65 0.91 2.98 3.50
N LEU A 66 0.42 3.61 2.43
CA LEU A 66 -0.09 2.91 1.27
C LEU A 66 0.98 2.03 0.60
N GLU A 67 2.19 2.56 0.44
CA GLU A 67 3.32 1.80 -0.09
C GLU A 67 3.65 0.60 0.81
N TYR A 68 3.79 0.83 2.12
CA TYR A 68 4.10 -0.21 3.09
C TYR A 68 3.07 -1.35 3.11
N VAL A 69 1.78 -1.00 3.13
CA VAL A 69 0.69 -2.00 3.13
C VAL A 69 0.68 -2.79 1.83
N THR A 70 0.85 -2.11 0.70
CA THR A 70 0.91 -2.77 -0.62
C THR A 70 2.05 -3.78 -0.67
N ASP A 71 3.25 -3.37 -0.26
CA ASP A 71 4.43 -4.24 -0.23
C ASP A 71 4.27 -5.41 0.74
N MET A 72 3.67 -5.18 1.90
CA MET A 72 3.41 -6.22 2.88
C MET A 72 2.44 -7.28 2.33
N VAL A 73 1.37 -6.85 1.64
CA VAL A 73 0.39 -7.77 1.04
C VAL A 73 1.03 -8.60 -0.07
N HIS A 74 1.87 -8.02 -0.93
CA HIS A 74 2.60 -8.79 -1.94
C HIS A 74 3.48 -9.87 -1.32
N LYS A 75 4.27 -9.53 -0.30
CA LYS A 75 5.12 -10.51 0.42
C LYS A 75 4.30 -11.61 1.10
N ALA A 76 3.12 -11.26 1.62
CA ALA A 76 2.22 -12.23 2.26
C ALA A 76 1.61 -13.16 1.21
N GLN A 77 1.24 -12.63 0.04
CA GLN A 77 0.76 -13.42 -1.09
C GLN A 77 1.82 -14.38 -1.63
N ASP A 78 3.09 -13.95 -1.72
CA ASP A 78 4.21 -14.82 -2.10
C ASP A 78 4.35 -15.99 -1.11
N THR A 79 4.21 -15.71 0.18
CA THR A 79 4.21 -16.74 1.25
C THR A 79 3.02 -17.70 1.08
N ALA A 80 1.84 -17.17 0.74
CA ALA A 80 0.61 -17.92 0.54
C ALA A 80 0.54 -18.70 -0.79
N SER A 81 1.46 -18.47 -1.73
CA SER A 81 1.34 -18.90 -3.13
C SER A 81 1.13 -20.42 -3.28
N LYS A 82 1.78 -21.23 -2.44
CA LYS A 82 1.60 -22.70 -2.44
C LYS A 82 0.20 -23.13 -2.02
N ARG A 83 -0.44 -22.36 -1.14
CA ARG A 83 -1.80 -22.63 -0.64
C ARG A 83 -2.87 -22.02 -1.56
N GLY A 84 -2.51 -21.01 -2.37
CA GLY A 84 -3.44 -20.32 -3.28
C GLY A 84 -4.45 -19.42 -2.57
N LYS A 85 -4.36 -19.25 -1.25
CA LYS A 85 -5.26 -18.41 -0.45
C LYS A 85 -4.47 -17.66 0.63
N LEU A 86 -4.59 -16.34 0.60
CA LEU A 86 -4.04 -15.43 1.61
C LEU A 86 -4.82 -15.56 2.92
N LEU A 87 -4.12 -15.77 4.03
CA LEU A 87 -4.66 -15.89 5.38
C LEU A 87 -3.89 -14.98 6.35
N THR A 88 -4.41 -14.81 7.56
CA THR A 88 -3.79 -14.00 8.62
C THR A 88 -2.40 -14.51 9.00
N GLU A 89 -2.20 -15.83 8.97
CA GLU A 89 -0.94 -16.49 9.35
C GLU A 89 0.21 -16.09 8.41
N ASP A 90 -0.07 -15.70 7.16
CA ASP A 90 0.96 -15.24 6.24
C ASP A 90 1.56 -13.90 6.71
N PHE A 91 0.72 -13.01 7.24
CA PHE A 91 1.17 -11.74 7.82
C PHE A 91 1.95 -11.98 9.11
N LEU A 92 1.47 -12.88 9.98
CA LEU A 92 2.18 -13.27 11.21
C LEU A 92 3.56 -13.86 10.89
N PHE A 93 3.64 -14.67 9.82
CA PHE A 93 4.91 -15.21 9.36
C PHE A 93 5.87 -14.08 8.94
N LEU A 94 5.42 -13.07 8.20
CA LEU A 94 6.29 -11.95 7.80
C LEU A 94 6.88 -11.20 9.01
N ILE A 95 6.08 -10.97 10.04
CA ILE A 95 6.51 -10.21 11.24
C ILE A 95 7.14 -11.08 12.33
N ARG A 96 7.31 -12.40 12.13
CA ARG A 96 7.74 -13.36 13.15
C ARG A 96 9.05 -13.05 13.88
N LYS A 97 9.91 -12.22 13.28
CA LYS A 97 11.19 -11.80 13.87
C LYS A 97 11.07 -10.56 14.76
N ASP A 98 9.95 -9.85 14.71
CA ASP A 98 9.63 -8.69 15.53
C ASP A 98 8.68 -9.15 16.65
N SER A 99 9.29 -9.58 17.77
CA SER A 99 8.55 -10.15 18.91
C SER A 99 7.49 -9.19 19.47
N PRO A 100 7.78 -7.89 19.69
CA PRO A 100 6.75 -6.94 20.11
C PRO A 100 5.54 -6.87 19.15
N LYS A 101 5.76 -6.75 17.84
CA LYS A 101 4.64 -6.72 16.87
C LYS A 101 3.89 -8.04 16.84
N LEU A 102 4.59 -9.18 16.83
CA LEU A 102 3.98 -10.49 16.78
C LEU A 102 3.09 -10.75 18.00
N ASN A 103 3.58 -10.45 19.21
CA ASN A 103 2.82 -10.60 20.44
C ASN A 103 1.56 -9.74 20.41
N ARG A 104 1.71 -8.47 20.02
CA ARG A 104 0.58 -7.55 19.95
C ARG A 104 -0.48 -8.01 18.94
N CYS A 105 -0.08 -8.47 17.76
CA CYS A 105 -1.01 -9.02 16.77
C CYS A 105 -1.73 -10.26 17.30
N THR A 106 -1.02 -11.15 18.00
CA THR A 106 -1.59 -12.38 18.56
C THR A 106 -2.65 -12.07 19.62
N GLU A 107 -2.37 -11.14 20.53
CA GLU A 107 -3.34 -10.66 21.53
C GLU A 107 -4.62 -10.11 20.88
N LEU A 108 -4.47 -9.23 19.88
CA LEU A 108 -5.60 -8.61 19.19
C LEU A 108 -6.46 -9.63 18.45
N LEU A 109 -5.84 -10.67 17.87
CA LEU A 109 -6.58 -11.76 17.21
C LEU A 109 -7.36 -12.60 18.22
N SER A 110 -6.75 -12.96 19.36
CA SER A 110 -7.42 -13.67 20.45
C SER A 110 -8.63 -12.90 20.96
N MET A 111 -8.46 -11.62 21.26
CA MET A 111 -9.54 -10.75 21.74
C MET A 111 -10.67 -10.62 20.70
N ASN A 112 -10.34 -10.51 19.42
CA ASN A 112 -11.35 -10.46 18.36
C ASN A 112 -12.14 -11.77 18.27
N GLU A 113 -11.49 -12.92 18.48
CA GLU A 113 -12.17 -14.21 18.53
C GLU A 113 -13.11 -14.31 19.74
N GLU A 114 -12.67 -13.90 20.92
CA GLU A 114 -13.50 -13.83 22.13
C GLU A 114 -14.74 -12.95 21.92
N LEU A 115 -14.56 -11.76 21.33
CA LEU A 115 -15.66 -10.85 21.01
C LEU A 115 -16.65 -11.46 20.01
N LYS A 116 -16.17 -12.20 19.00
CA LYS A 116 -17.04 -12.92 18.06
C LYS A 116 -17.83 -14.02 18.74
N GLN A 117 -17.22 -14.78 19.64
CA GLN A 117 -17.89 -15.83 20.41
C GLN A 117 -18.96 -15.22 21.32
N ALA A 118 -18.63 -14.14 22.02
CA ALA A 118 -19.58 -13.41 22.87
C ALA A 118 -20.80 -12.94 22.08
N ARG A 119 -20.62 -12.32 20.90
CA ARG A 119 -21.73 -11.87 20.05
C ARG A 119 -22.65 -13.02 19.61
N LYS A 120 -22.09 -14.15 19.20
CA LYS A 120 -22.87 -15.33 18.78
C LYS A 120 -23.71 -15.90 19.92
N ALA A 121 -23.24 -15.85 21.16
CA ALA A 121 -23.99 -16.35 22.30
C ALA A 121 -25.33 -15.63 22.48
N PHE A 122 -25.42 -14.35 22.10
CA PHE A 122 -26.65 -13.57 22.17
C PHE A 122 -27.57 -13.73 20.94
N GLU A 123 -27.03 -14.06 19.76
CA GLU A 123 -27.83 -14.32 18.55
C GLU A 123 -28.64 -15.63 18.66
N VAL A 124 -28.10 -16.65 19.35
CA VAL A 124 -28.76 -17.95 19.53
C VAL A 124 -29.99 -17.88 20.44
N ASP A 125 -30.07 -16.87 21.32
CA ASP A 125 -31.18 -16.73 22.26
C ASP A 125 -32.45 -16.14 21.60
N GLU A 126 -32.31 -15.33 20.55
CA GLU A 126 -33.44 -14.67 19.87
C GLU A 126 -34.25 -15.65 18.98
N GLU A 127 -33.58 -16.54 18.25
CA GLU A 127 -34.24 -17.57 17.43
C GLU A 127 -35.01 -18.59 18.30
N LYS A 128 -34.46 -18.98 19.46
CA LYS A 128 -35.13 -19.88 20.41
C LYS A 128 -36.35 -19.25 21.08
N LEU A 129 -36.31 -17.96 21.39
CA LEU A 129 -37.45 -17.23 21.94
C LEU A 129 -38.57 -17.05 20.92
N SER A 130 -38.24 -16.78 19.65
CA SER A 130 -39.24 -16.63 18.57
C SER A 130 -39.96 -17.93 18.19
N SER A 131 -39.41 -19.10 18.53
CA SER A 131 -40.01 -20.41 18.26
C SER A 131 -40.89 -20.93 19.40
N ILE A 132 -41.06 -20.15 20.47
CA ILE A 132 -41.87 -20.49 21.65
C ILE A 132 -43.24 -19.78 21.66
N GLU A 133 -43.49 -18.87 20.71
CA GLU A 133 -44.82 -18.30 20.40
C GLU A 133 -45.53 -19.03 19.26
#